data_AF-A0A6C1RSQ3-F1
#
_entry.id   AF-A0A6C1RSQ3-F1
#
_cell.length_a   1.000
_cell.length_b   1.000
_cell.length_c   1.000
_cell.angle_alpha   90.00
_cell.angle_beta   90.00
_cell.angle_gamma   90.00
#
_symmetry.space_group_name_H-M   'P 1'
#
loop_
_entity.id
_entity.type
_entity.pdbx_description
1 polymer ?
#
loop_
_entity_poly.entity_id
_entity_poly.type
_entity_poly.pdbx_seq_one_letter_code
_entity_poly.pdbx_strand_id
1 'polypeptide(L)'
;MPPRKRRGPGASAVQRQGDCSVSVTDLDALFERVYRIVSEPRFLALQGLGNEVPFFIQPYDVQQQVEVYRRITQLRRRLAADGNEPLLISLYDIVLERFTVRGQLEKLFERESAIDKQKLKARMEGMLSPEREIAPAVRTLMAGSGARLVFLYEVGEVFPYLRTHSVLNNLHSVVERVPLVVFFPGSYVSSDRDGFYLSLFGRFKSDYYRAFHLEEYIERGRIDVDA
;
A
#
# COMPACT_ATOMS: atom_id res chain seq x y z
N MET A 1 43.03 -10.54 50.57
CA MET A 1 41.66 -10.70 51.09
C MET A 1 40.94 -9.36 51.01
N PRO A 2 40.06 -9.13 50.01
CA PRO A 2 39.05 -8.07 50.05
C PRO A 2 37.62 -8.66 50.17
N PRO A 3 36.65 -7.91 50.72
CA PRO A 3 35.34 -8.43 51.11
C PRO A 3 34.29 -8.42 49.98
N ARG A 4 33.21 -9.18 50.24
CA ARG A 4 32.04 -9.45 49.38
C ARG A 4 30.89 -8.43 49.56
N LYS A 5 30.17 -8.22 48.44
CA LYS A 5 28.71 -7.99 48.23
C LYS A 5 28.05 -6.66 48.66
N ARG A 6 27.26 -6.08 47.73
CA ARG A 6 25.77 -5.99 47.78
C ARG A 6 25.15 -5.62 46.42
N ARG A 7 23.90 -6.09 46.21
CA ARG A 7 23.05 -6.02 44.99
C ARG A 7 22.37 -4.64 44.83
N GLY A 8 21.95 -4.31 43.59
CA GLY A 8 21.31 -3.06 43.10
C GLY A 8 19.89 -2.74 43.63
N PRO A 9 18.96 -2.09 42.88
CA PRO A 9 18.93 -1.70 41.46
C PRO A 9 18.64 -0.20 41.20
N GLY A 10 18.76 0.26 39.95
CA GLY A 10 18.33 1.60 39.53
C GLY A 10 17.97 1.60 38.06
N ALA A 11 16.69 1.37 37.77
CA ALA A 11 16.11 1.46 36.44
C ALA A 11 16.28 2.88 35.89
N SER A 12 16.96 3.01 34.75
CA SER A 12 16.91 4.24 33.96
C SER A 12 15.61 4.25 33.17
N ALA A 13 14.77 5.23 33.46
CA ALA A 13 13.50 5.45 32.82
C ALA A 13 13.72 5.72 31.32
N VAL A 14 13.18 4.82 30.50
CA VAL A 14 12.95 5.07 29.08
C VAL A 14 11.92 6.20 29.01
N GLN A 15 12.36 7.39 28.57
CA GLN A 15 11.47 8.44 28.10
C GLN A 15 10.66 7.89 26.93
N ARG A 16 9.40 7.55 27.20
CA ARG A 16 8.35 7.41 26.21
C ARG A 16 7.63 8.75 26.13
N GLN A 17 7.84 9.47 25.04
CA GLN A 17 7.03 10.56 24.53
C GLN A 17 7.18 10.47 23.00
N GLY A 18 6.14 10.58 22.17
CA GLY A 18 4.88 11.26 22.41
C GLY A 18 3.66 10.59 21.79
N ASP A 19 2.53 11.08 22.31
CA ASP A 19 1.16 10.88 21.88
C ASP A 19 0.97 11.08 20.37
N CYS A 20 0.31 10.14 19.72
CA CYS A 20 -0.21 10.31 18.37
C CYS A 20 -1.71 10.59 18.47
N SER A 21 -2.09 11.83 18.78
CA SER A 21 -3.43 12.33 18.51
C SER A 21 -3.41 13.04 17.15
N VAL A 22 -3.44 12.24 16.06
CA VAL A 22 -3.40 12.79 14.70
C VAL A 22 -4.79 13.31 14.32
N SER A 23 -4.91 14.63 14.25
CA SER A 23 -6.14 15.34 13.88
C SER A 23 -6.47 15.22 12.38
N VAL A 24 -7.75 15.37 12.03
CA VAL A 24 -8.29 15.38 10.64
C VAL A 24 -7.53 16.35 9.70
N THR A 25 -6.97 17.43 10.24
CA THR A 25 -6.17 18.44 9.52
C THR A 25 -4.98 17.86 8.76
N ASP A 26 -4.42 16.74 9.23
CA ASP A 26 -3.26 16.10 8.60
C ASP A 26 -3.62 15.38 7.28
N LEU A 27 -4.82 14.78 7.20
CA LEU A 27 -5.28 14.10 6.00
C LEU A 27 -5.64 15.06 4.87
N ASP A 28 -6.14 16.26 5.19
CA ASP A 28 -6.38 17.29 4.18
C ASP A 28 -5.08 17.71 3.51
N ALA A 29 -4.05 18.02 4.29
CA ALA A 29 -2.72 18.36 3.78
C ALA A 29 -2.09 17.20 2.99
N LEU A 30 -2.25 15.97 3.47
CA LEU A 30 -1.79 14.78 2.78
C LEU A 30 -2.44 14.64 1.39
N PHE A 31 -3.77 14.68 1.31
CA PHE A 31 -4.46 14.48 0.04
C PHE A 31 -4.32 15.66 -0.92
N GLU A 32 -4.11 16.88 -0.42
CA GLU A 32 -3.72 18.00 -1.28
C GLU A 32 -2.33 17.79 -1.89
N ARG A 33 -1.37 17.30 -1.09
CA ARG A 33 -0.04 16.94 -1.58
C ARG A 33 -0.11 15.82 -2.62
N VAL A 34 -0.86 14.75 -2.32
CA VAL A 34 -1.07 13.63 -3.26
C VAL A 34 -1.65 14.18 -4.56
N TYR A 35 -2.70 15.00 -4.50
CA TYR A 35 -3.31 15.62 -5.67
C TYR A 35 -2.28 16.39 -6.50
N ARG A 36 -1.52 17.31 -5.89
CA ARG A 36 -0.49 18.12 -6.58
C ARG A 36 0.51 17.25 -7.34
N ILE A 37 0.97 16.15 -6.71
CA ILE A 37 1.93 15.23 -7.33
C ILE A 37 1.29 14.49 -8.51
N VAL A 38 0.13 13.87 -8.30
CA VAL A 38 -0.45 12.94 -9.28
C VAL A 38 -1.18 13.66 -10.43
N SER A 39 -1.53 14.94 -10.27
CA SER A 39 -2.06 15.78 -11.34
C SER A 39 -0.99 16.31 -12.28
N GLU A 40 0.29 16.28 -11.88
CA GLU A 40 1.39 16.87 -12.63
C GLU A 40 1.63 16.12 -13.96
N PRO A 41 1.62 16.80 -15.12
CA PRO A 41 1.89 16.17 -16.41
C PRO A 41 3.21 15.39 -16.47
N ARG A 42 4.26 15.86 -15.79
CA ARG A 42 5.55 15.16 -15.70
C ARG A 42 5.43 13.82 -14.98
N PHE A 43 4.64 13.74 -13.91
CA PHE A 43 4.36 12.50 -13.16
C PHE A 43 3.61 11.49 -14.03
N LEU A 44 2.55 11.95 -14.71
CA LEU A 44 1.77 11.12 -15.64
C LEU A 44 2.59 10.64 -16.85
N ALA A 45 3.68 11.32 -17.17
CA ALA A 45 4.63 10.97 -18.23
C ALA A 45 5.87 10.20 -17.72
N LEU A 46 5.91 9.82 -16.42
CA LEU A 46 7.01 9.07 -15.80
C LEU A 46 8.39 9.74 -15.93
N GLN A 47 8.43 11.06 -16.00
CA GLN A 47 9.69 11.79 -16.16
C GLN A 47 10.52 11.75 -14.86
N GLY A 48 11.84 11.58 -14.97
CA GLY A 48 12.73 11.59 -13.80
C GLY A 48 12.83 10.25 -13.04
N LEU A 49 12.16 9.18 -13.51
CA LEU A 49 12.31 7.81 -12.98
C LEU A 49 13.44 7.00 -13.65
N GLY A 50 13.92 7.42 -14.83
CA GLY A 50 14.92 6.65 -15.58
C GLY A 50 14.39 5.26 -15.98
N ASN A 51 15.12 4.20 -15.60
CA ASN A 51 14.75 2.80 -15.87
C ASN A 51 14.07 2.11 -14.65
N GLU A 52 13.65 2.88 -13.66
CA GLU A 52 13.01 2.36 -12.45
C GLU A 52 11.53 2.06 -12.68
N VAL A 53 10.96 1.14 -11.89
CA VAL A 53 9.53 0.82 -11.96
C VAL A 53 8.68 2.00 -11.49
N PRO A 54 7.54 2.31 -12.12
CA PRO A 54 6.74 3.49 -11.82
C PRO A 54 5.83 3.30 -10.59
N PHE A 55 6.39 2.74 -9.50
CA PHE A 55 5.64 2.33 -8.31
C PHE A 55 5.89 3.32 -7.19
N PHE A 56 4.81 3.83 -6.61
CA PHE A 56 4.84 4.84 -5.56
C PHE A 56 4.02 4.36 -4.37
N ILE A 57 4.58 4.43 -3.17
CA ILE A 57 3.89 4.10 -1.93
C ILE A 57 3.45 5.39 -1.25
N GLN A 58 2.15 5.51 -1.01
CA GLN A 58 1.59 6.51 -0.11
C GLN A 58 1.20 5.82 1.20
N PRO A 59 2.07 5.81 2.23
CA PRO A 59 1.73 5.27 3.53
C PRO A 59 0.68 6.14 4.23
N TYR A 60 -0.11 5.54 5.10
CA TYR A 60 -1.05 6.22 6.00
C TYR A 60 -1.23 5.42 7.31
N ASP A 61 -1.71 6.07 8.37
CA ASP A 61 -2.05 5.39 9.62
C ASP A 61 -3.32 4.55 9.44
N VAL A 62 -3.24 3.25 9.71
CA VAL A 62 -4.39 2.33 9.64
C VAL A 62 -5.57 2.78 10.50
N GLN A 63 -5.36 3.55 11.58
CA GLN A 63 -6.46 4.10 12.38
C GLN A 63 -7.34 5.08 11.57
N GLN A 64 -6.80 5.67 10.51
CA GLN A 64 -7.47 6.62 9.63
C GLN A 64 -8.07 5.97 8.37
N GLN A 65 -8.01 4.64 8.24
CA GLN A 65 -8.30 3.92 7.00
C GLN A 65 -9.67 4.23 6.39
N VAL A 66 -10.73 4.28 7.20
CA VAL A 66 -12.09 4.59 6.74
C VAL A 66 -12.13 5.94 6.04
N GLU A 67 -11.47 6.94 6.62
CA GLU A 67 -11.41 8.28 6.07
C GLU A 67 -10.51 8.34 4.84
N VAL A 68 -9.37 7.63 4.84
CA VAL A 68 -8.48 7.51 3.68
C VAL A 68 -9.23 6.94 2.47
N TYR A 69 -10.05 5.89 2.62
CA TYR A 69 -10.83 5.33 1.51
C TYR A 69 -11.84 6.33 0.93
N ARG A 70 -12.50 7.11 1.80
CA ARG A 70 -13.38 8.21 1.38
C ARG A 70 -12.61 9.26 0.58
N ARG A 71 -11.42 9.65 1.05
CA ARG A 71 -10.55 10.64 0.40
C ARG A 71 -9.97 10.15 -0.94
N ILE A 72 -9.62 8.87 -1.07
CA ILE A 72 -9.20 8.27 -2.36
C ILE A 72 -10.31 8.42 -3.41
N THR A 73 -11.56 8.15 -3.02
CA THR A 73 -12.71 8.29 -3.92
C THR A 73 -12.96 9.75 -4.31
N GLN A 74 -12.77 10.69 -3.38
CA GLN A 74 -12.87 12.12 -3.66
C GLN A 74 -11.75 12.61 -4.57
N LEU A 75 -10.52 12.17 -4.32
CA LEU A 75 -9.35 12.47 -5.14
C LEU A 75 -9.56 12.02 -6.59
N ARG A 76 -10.07 10.79 -6.79
CA ARG A 76 -10.46 10.29 -8.12
C ARG A 76 -11.43 11.24 -8.82
N ARG A 77 -12.50 11.65 -8.14
CA ARG A 77 -13.53 12.54 -8.72
C ARG A 77 -12.96 13.90 -9.10
N ARG A 78 -12.08 14.46 -8.27
CA ARG A 78 -11.37 15.72 -8.56
C ARG A 78 -10.51 15.56 -9.81
N LEU A 79 -9.63 14.56 -9.84
CA LEU A 79 -8.77 14.28 -11.00
C LEU A 79 -9.57 13.99 -12.29
N ALA A 80 -10.73 13.34 -12.17
CA ALA A 80 -11.64 13.11 -13.30
C ALA A 80 -12.21 14.42 -13.85
N ALA A 81 -12.56 15.37 -12.97
CA ALA A 81 -13.00 16.71 -13.39
C ALA A 81 -11.89 17.47 -14.14
N ASP A 82 -10.62 17.20 -13.81
CA ASP A 82 -9.45 17.74 -14.50
C ASP A 82 -9.04 16.92 -15.75
N GLY A 83 -9.83 15.92 -16.14
CA GLY A 83 -9.60 15.11 -17.34
C GLY A 83 -8.58 13.97 -17.18
N ASN A 84 -8.14 13.68 -15.95
CA ASN A 84 -7.13 12.67 -15.64
C ASN A 84 -7.67 11.61 -14.66
N GLU A 85 -8.83 11.02 -14.96
CA GLU A 85 -9.45 10.03 -14.08
C GLU A 85 -8.53 8.80 -13.85
N PRO A 86 -8.11 8.50 -12.60
CA PRO A 86 -7.32 7.32 -12.31
C PRO A 86 -8.17 6.06 -12.32
N LEU A 87 -7.58 4.94 -12.75
CA LEU A 87 -8.14 3.61 -12.53
C LEU A 87 -7.97 3.24 -11.06
N LEU A 88 -9.08 3.12 -10.33
CA LEU A 88 -9.10 2.63 -8.95
C LEU A 88 -9.22 1.11 -8.96
N ILE A 89 -8.24 0.45 -8.34
CA ILE A 89 -8.19 -0.99 -8.17
C ILE A 89 -8.24 -1.30 -6.67
N SER A 90 -9.34 -1.89 -6.23
CA SER A 90 -9.42 -2.52 -4.91
C SER A 90 -8.81 -3.91 -4.99
N LEU A 91 -7.82 -4.18 -4.12
CA LEU A 91 -7.28 -5.54 -4.02
C LEU A 91 -8.30 -6.51 -3.39
N TYR A 92 -9.16 -6.01 -2.49
CA TYR A 92 -10.22 -6.79 -1.86
C TYR A 92 -11.27 -7.24 -2.88
N ASP A 93 -11.74 -6.33 -3.73
CA ASP A 93 -12.72 -6.63 -4.77
C ASP A 93 -12.18 -7.66 -5.76
N ILE A 94 -10.90 -7.55 -6.16
CA ILE A 94 -10.24 -8.57 -6.99
C ILE A 94 -10.32 -9.92 -6.29
N VAL A 95 -9.93 -10.00 -5.01
CA VAL A 95 -9.95 -11.27 -4.27
C VAL A 95 -11.37 -11.84 -4.20
N LEU A 96 -12.36 -11.01 -3.89
CA LEU A 96 -13.75 -11.42 -3.80
C LEU A 96 -14.29 -11.93 -5.14
N GLU A 97 -13.98 -11.23 -6.24
CA GLU A 97 -14.32 -11.66 -7.59
C GLU A 97 -13.71 -13.04 -7.91
N ARG A 98 -12.43 -13.27 -7.58
CA ARG A 98 -11.76 -14.56 -7.83
C ARG A 98 -12.40 -15.72 -7.10
N PHE A 99 -12.85 -15.51 -5.85
CA PHE A 99 -13.60 -16.55 -5.13
C PHE A 99 -15.01 -16.76 -5.69
N THR A 100 -15.68 -15.69 -6.10
CA THR A 100 -17.05 -15.72 -6.61
C THR A 100 -17.14 -16.43 -7.97
N VAL A 101 -16.30 -16.05 -8.94
CA VAL A 101 -16.30 -16.64 -10.29
C VAL A 101 -16.01 -18.15 -10.28
N ARG A 102 -15.31 -18.64 -9.24
CA ARG A 102 -14.99 -20.06 -9.07
C ARG A 102 -16.06 -20.85 -8.30
N GLY A 103 -17.13 -20.20 -7.82
CA GLY A 103 -18.11 -20.80 -6.90
C GLY A 103 -17.44 -21.39 -5.66
N GLN A 104 -16.37 -20.73 -5.20
CA GLN A 104 -15.56 -21.15 -4.06
C GLN A 104 -15.90 -20.35 -2.81
N LEU A 105 -16.48 -19.16 -2.95
CA LEU A 105 -16.81 -18.29 -1.83
C LEU A 105 -17.80 -18.95 -0.87
N GLU A 106 -18.90 -19.49 -1.39
CA GLU A 106 -19.94 -20.16 -0.59
C GLU A 106 -19.36 -21.40 0.09
N LYS A 107 -18.58 -22.20 -0.66
CA LYS A 107 -17.89 -23.39 -0.12
C LYS A 107 -16.88 -23.04 0.95
N LEU A 108 -16.30 -21.83 0.89
CA LEU A 108 -15.34 -21.36 1.88
C LEU A 108 -16.07 -21.02 3.19
N PHE A 109 -17.20 -20.32 3.11
CA PHE A 109 -18.05 -20.02 4.27
C PHE A 109 -18.63 -21.28 4.93
N GLU A 110 -19.14 -22.23 4.15
CA GLU A 110 -19.67 -23.50 4.67
C GLU A 110 -18.62 -24.29 5.46
N ARG A 111 -17.36 -24.22 5.02
CA ARG A 111 -16.27 -25.04 5.57
C ARG A 111 -15.44 -24.30 6.60
N GLU A 112 -15.57 -22.98 6.73
CA GLU A 112 -14.77 -22.16 7.64
C GLU A 112 -14.86 -22.66 9.09
N SER A 113 -16.06 -23.02 9.55
CA SER A 113 -16.28 -23.52 10.91
C SER A 113 -15.69 -24.92 11.17
N ALA A 114 -15.47 -25.70 10.11
CA ALA A 114 -15.00 -27.08 10.18
C ALA A 114 -13.50 -27.25 9.88
N ILE A 115 -12.81 -26.21 9.39
CA ILE A 115 -11.41 -26.25 9.01
C ILE A 115 -10.58 -25.41 9.99
N ASP A 116 -9.44 -25.94 10.39
CA ASP A 116 -8.47 -25.18 11.18
C ASP A 116 -7.99 -23.91 10.46
N LYS A 117 -7.81 -22.81 11.19
CA LYS A 117 -7.46 -21.49 10.65
C LYS A 117 -6.20 -21.50 9.78
N GLN A 118 -5.18 -22.28 10.15
CA GLN A 118 -3.94 -22.36 9.36
C GLN A 118 -4.17 -23.08 8.03
N LYS A 119 -4.97 -24.15 8.04
CA LYS A 119 -5.35 -24.87 6.83
C LYS A 119 -6.22 -24.01 5.91
N LEU A 120 -7.16 -23.25 6.47
CA LEU A 120 -7.99 -22.32 5.71
C LEU A 120 -7.13 -21.24 5.04
N LYS A 121 -6.22 -20.61 5.81
CA LYS A 121 -5.27 -19.62 5.28
C LYS A 121 -4.43 -20.19 4.13
N ALA A 122 -3.80 -21.34 4.32
CA ALA A 122 -2.96 -21.97 3.29
C ALA A 122 -3.75 -22.29 2.01
N ARG A 123 -5.02 -22.68 2.16
CA ARG A 123 -5.93 -22.91 1.03
C ARG A 123 -6.22 -21.61 0.29
N MET A 124 -6.52 -20.53 1.00
CA MET A 124 -6.76 -19.20 0.39
C MET A 124 -5.51 -18.69 -0.33
N GLU A 125 -4.32 -18.84 0.28
CA GLU A 125 -3.04 -18.47 -0.35
C GLU A 125 -2.81 -19.23 -1.67
N GLY A 126 -3.12 -20.52 -1.71
CA GLY A 126 -3.02 -21.32 -2.93
C GLY A 126 -4.03 -20.90 -4.02
N MET A 127 -5.19 -20.40 -3.63
CA MET A 127 -6.25 -19.95 -4.54
C MET A 127 -6.03 -18.54 -5.10
N LEU A 128 -5.23 -17.71 -4.42
CA LEU A 128 -5.03 -16.28 -4.70
C LEU A 128 -3.59 -15.96 -5.13
N SER A 129 -2.98 -16.83 -5.93
CA SER A 129 -1.61 -16.63 -6.44
C SER A 129 -1.45 -15.23 -7.06
N PRO A 130 -0.52 -14.39 -6.59
CA PRO A 130 -0.27 -13.07 -7.17
C PRO A 130 0.01 -13.12 -8.68
N GLU A 131 0.79 -14.10 -9.12
CA GLU A 131 1.19 -14.27 -10.53
C GLU A 131 0.02 -14.75 -11.41
N ARG A 132 -0.78 -15.71 -10.92
CA ARG A 132 -1.78 -16.41 -11.74
C ARG A 132 -3.18 -15.81 -11.64
N GLU A 133 -3.46 -15.06 -10.58
CA GLU A 133 -4.81 -14.55 -10.29
C GLU A 133 -4.83 -13.03 -10.27
N ILE A 134 -3.93 -12.42 -9.48
CA ILE A 134 -3.98 -10.98 -9.21
C ILE A 134 -3.41 -10.18 -10.39
N ALA A 135 -2.21 -10.52 -10.86
CA ALA A 135 -1.57 -9.84 -11.99
C ALA A 135 -2.40 -9.91 -13.29
N PRO A 136 -3.01 -11.05 -13.68
CA PRO A 136 -3.91 -11.11 -14.82
C PRO A 136 -5.20 -10.29 -14.64
N ALA A 137 -5.77 -10.24 -13.42
CA ALA A 137 -6.93 -9.42 -13.12
C ALA A 137 -6.61 -7.93 -13.32
N VAL A 138 -5.50 -7.46 -12.74
CA VAL A 138 -5.03 -6.07 -12.89
C VAL A 138 -4.76 -5.74 -14.36
N ARG A 139 -4.09 -6.63 -15.10
CA ARG A 139 -3.84 -6.48 -16.54
C ARG A 139 -5.14 -6.27 -17.33
N THR A 140 -6.17 -7.06 -17.00
CA THR A 140 -7.48 -6.99 -17.67
C THR A 140 -8.19 -5.66 -17.36
N LEU A 141 -8.20 -5.23 -16.10
CA LEU A 141 -8.77 -3.94 -15.69
C LEU A 141 -8.06 -2.78 -16.38
N MET A 142 -6.73 -2.81 -16.47
CA MET A 142 -5.94 -1.78 -17.14
C MET A 142 -6.25 -1.71 -18.64
N ALA A 143 -6.27 -2.86 -19.32
CA ALA A 143 -6.56 -2.93 -20.76
C ALA A 143 -7.94 -2.36 -21.12
N GLY A 144 -8.91 -2.44 -20.21
CA GLY A 144 -10.27 -1.90 -20.41
C GLY A 144 -10.46 -0.41 -20.06
N SER A 145 -9.49 0.24 -19.41
CA SER A 145 -9.70 1.58 -18.82
C SER A 145 -9.18 2.75 -19.66
N GLY A 146 -8.08 2.58 -20.39
CA GLY A 146 -7.34 3.70 -21.01
C GLY A 146 -6.72 4.69 -20.01
N ALA A 147 -6.72 4.37 -18.71
CA ALA A 147 -6.26 5.28 -17.66
C ALA A 147 -4.75 5.50 -17.71
N ARG A 148 -4.32 6.73 -17.38
CA ARG A 148 -2.91 7.15 -17.34
C ARG A 148 -2.30 7.13 -15.94
N LEU A 149 -3.10 6.74 -14.94
CA LEU A 149 -2.75 6.69 -13.52
C LEU A 149 -3.54 5.55 -12.89
N VAL A 150 -2.90 4.77 -12.03
CA VAL A 150 -3.53 3.65 -11.32
C VAL A 150 -3.39 3.87 -9.82
N PHE A 151 -4.50 3.74 -9.10
CA PHE A 151 -4.52 3.68 -7.64
C PHE A 151 -4.82 2.26 -7.19
N LEU A 152 -3.94 1.69 -6.38
CA LEU A 152 -4.15 0.42 -5.70
C LEU A 152 -4.43 0.70 -4.22
N TYR A 153 -5.57 0.24 -3.73
CA TYR A 153 -6.00 0.43 -2.35
C TYR A 153 -6.60 -0.87 -1.78
N GLU A 154 -7.00 -0.86 -0.51
CA GLU A 154 -7.49 -2.04 0.22
C GLU A 154 -6.48 -3.20 0.30
N VAL A 155 -5.18 -2.87 0.20
CA VAL A 155 -4.10 -3.88 0.27
C VAL A 155 -3.96 -4.53 1.64
N GLY A 156 -4.50 -3.91 2.69
CA GLY A 156 -4.55 -4.46 4.04
C GLY A 156 -5.71 -5.42 4.29
N GLU A 157 -6.82 -5.29 3.55
CA GLU A 157 -8.05 -6.09 3.75
C GLU A 157 -7.86 -7.57 3.42
N VAL A 158 -6.86 -7.86 2.59
CA VAL A 158 -6.55 -9.21 2.10
C VAL A 158 -5.47 -9.92 2.92
N PHE A 159 -5.00 -9.27 4.00
CA PHE A 159 -4.11 -9.90 4.96
C PHE A 159 -4.89 -10.91 5.83
N PRO A 160 -4.36 -12.08 6.19
CA PRO A 160 -2.97 -12.55 6.00
C PRO A 160 -2.75 -13.45 4.78
N TYR A 161 -3.77 -13.70 3.96
CA TYR A 161 -3.71 -14.69 2.86
C TYR A 161 -3.16 -14.10 1.55
N LEU A 162 -2.99 -12.78 1.47
CA LEU A 162 -2.28 -12.13 0.38
C LEU A 162 -1.35 -11.05 0.95
N ARG A 163 -0.06 -11.12 0.62
CA ARG A 163 0.95 -10.18 1.10
C ARG A 163 1.20 -9.10 0.05
N THR A 164 1.15 -7.83 0.45
CA THR A 164 1.31 -6.69 -0.46
C THR A 164 2.62 -6.75 -1.25
N HIS A 165 3.76 -7.04 -0.62
CA HIS A 165 5.05 -7.14 -1.33
C HIS A 165 5.04 -8.20 -2.44
N SER A 166 4.35 -9.34 -2.21
CA SER A 166 4.24 -10.40 -3.21
C SER A 166 3.37 -9.96 -4.40
N VAL A 167 2.29 -9.22 -4.13
CA VAL A 167 1.47 -8.60 -5.19
C VAL A 167 2.30 -7.63 -6.01
N LEU A 168 3.00 -6.69 -5.36
CA LEU A 168 3.76 -5.67 -6.06
C LEU A 168 4.89 -6.26 -6.93
N ASN A 169 5.60 -7.28 -6.46
CA ASN A 169 6.62 -7.97 -7.25
C ASN A 169 6.07 -8.57 -8.55
N ASN A 170 4.80 -9.00 -8.55
CA ASN A 170 4.15 -9.58 -9.74
C ASN A 170 3.49 -8.53 -10.62
N LEU A 171 3.20 -7.34 -10.08
CA LEU A 171 2.65 -6.23 -10.87
C LEU A 171 3.72 -5.50 -11.69
N HIS A 172 5.03 -5.66 -11.40
CA HIS A 172 6.09 -5.03 -12.19
C HIS A 172 6.04 -5.39 -13.68
N SER A 173 5.59 -6.60 -14.03
CA SER A 173 5.43 -7.07 -15.43
C SER A 173 4.05 -6.77 -16.03
N VAL A 174 3.22 -6.03 -15.30
CA VAL A 174 1.86 -5.64 -15.70
C VAL A 174 1.76 -4.13 -15.85
N VAL A 175 2.34 -3.39 -14.90
CA VAL A 175 2.23 -1.94 -14.79
C VAL A 175 3.56 -1.29 -15.16
N GLU A 176 3.80 -1.15 -16.46
CA GLU A 176 5.10 -0.67 -16.98
C GLU A 176 5.08 0.78 -17.45
N ARG A 177 3.92 1.27 -17.90
CA ARG A 177 3.82 2.53 -18.69
C ARG A 177 3.00 3.62 -18.03
N VAL A 178 2.50 3.37 -16.82
CA VAL A 178 1.70 4.33 -16.06
C VAL A 178 2.13 4.31 -14.60
N PRO A 179 2.08 5.44 -13.88
CA PRO A 179 2.32 5.48 -12.45
C PRO A 179 1.29 4.65 -11.69
N LEU A 180 1.79 3.80 -10.79
CA LEU A 180 1.01 3.06 -9.81
C LEU A 180 1.22 3.68 -8.43
N VAL A 181 0.17 4.25 -7.86
CA VAL A 181 0.18 4.72 -6.47
C VAL A 181 -0.53 3.70 -5.59
N VAL A 182 0.16 3.22 -4.57
CA VAL A 182 -0.34 2.24 -3.61
C VAL A 182 -0.62 2.95 -2.29
N PHE A 183 -1.89 2.99 -1.89
CA PHE A 183 -2.28 3.47 -0.57
C PHE A 183 -2.05 2.36 0.46
N PHE A 184 -1.03 2.52 1.29
CA PHE A 184 -0.52 1.46 2.16
C PHE A 184 -0.80 1.72 3.65
N PRO A 185 -1.56 0.85 4.35
CA PRO A 185 -1.88 1.03 5.77
C PRO A 185 -0.70 0.64 6.67
N GLY A 186 0.17 1.58 6.98
CA GLY A 186 1.39 1.36 7.74
C GLY A 186 2.51 2.29 7.30
N SER A 187 3.74 1.79 7.32
CA SER A 187 4.91 2.56 6.88
C SER A 187 5.66 1.87 5.75
N TYR A 188 6.29 2.70 4.92
CA TYR A 188 7.32 2.30 3.98
C TYR A 188 8.63 2.90 4.44
N VAL A 189 9.71 2.12 4.38
CA VAL A 189 11.06 2.58 4.71
C VAL A 189 11.93 2.21 3.53
N SER A 190 12.56 3.21 2.92
CA SER A 190 13.52 3.05 1.82
C SER A 190 14.74 3.94 2.07
N SER A 191 15.66 3.46 2.91
CA SER A 191 16.93 4.15 3.14
C SER A 191 18.08 3.15 3.17
N ASP A 192 19.27 3.57 2.70
CA ASP A 192 20.47 2.74 2.74
C ASP A 192 20.86 2.34 4.18
N ARG A 193 20.47 3.16 5.16
CA ARG A 193 20.77 2.94 6.57
C ARG A 193 19.80 1.97 7.25
N ASP A 194 18.51 2.14 7.00
CA ASP A 194 17.44 1.45 7.73
C ASP A 194 16.86 0.27 6.95
N GLY A 195 17.27 0.11 5.68
CA GLY A 195 16.84 -0.92 4.76
C GLY A 195 15.62 -0.52 3.94
N PHE A 196 15.12 -1.51 3.20
CA PHE A 196 14.02 -1.33 2.25
C PHE A 196 12.88 -2.30 2.58
N TYR A 197 11.85 -1.83 3.27
CA TYR A 197 10.75 -2.69 3.71
C TYR A 197 9.42 -1.96 3.84
N LEU A 198 8.35 -2.74 3.67
CA LEU A 198 6.98 -2.37 4.02
C LEU A 198 6.65 -2.91 5.41
N SER A 199 6.03 -2.08 6.26
CA SER A 199 5.56 -2.46 7.58
C SER A 199 4.04 -2.33 7.66
N LEU A 200 3.33 -3.40 7.31
CA LEU A 200 1.87 -3.42 7.31
C LEU A 200 1.33 -3.30 8.74
N PHE A 201 0.42 -2.35 8.96
CA PHE A 201 -0.17 -2.00 10.26
C PHE A 201 0.86 -1.61 11.33
N GLY A 202 2.09 -1.26 10.91
CA GLY A 202 3.22 -1.03 11.82
C GLY A 202 3.71 -2.29 12.54
N ARG A 203 3.26 -3.49 12.11
CA ARG A 203 3.51 -4.77 12.81
C ARG A 203 4.18 -5.82 11.93
N PHE A 204 3.79 -5.91 10.66
CA PHE A 204 4.20 -6.99 9.79
C PHE A 204 5.17 -6.47 8.73
N LYS A 205 6.47 -6.67 8.99
CA LYS A 205 7.53 -6.29 8.07
C LYS A 205 7.66 -7.24 6.88
N SER A 206 8.03 -6.71 5.73
CA SER A 206 8.39 -7.46 4.53
C SER A 206 9.37 -6.65 3.69
N ASP A 207 10.46 -7.29 3.27
CA ASP A 207 11.45 -6.64 2.42
C ASP A 207 10.85 -6.26 1.08
N TYR A 208 11.03 -4.98 0.70
CA TYR A 208 10.52 -4.43 -0.54
C TYR A 208 11.26 -3.14 -0.89
N TYR A 209 11.98 -3.15 -2.01
CA TYR A 209 12.89 -2.06 -2.42
C TYR A 209 12.54 -1.45 -3.77
N ARG A 210 11.48 -1.94 -4.44
CA ARG A 210 11.14 -1.59 -5.82
C ARG A 210 9.95 -0.63 -5.90
N ALA A 211 10.03 0.46 -5.15
CA ALA A 211 9.10 1.59 -5.23
C ALA A 211 9.76 2.84 -4.65
N PHE A 212 9.11 3.98 -4.84
CA PHE A 212 9.46 5.26 -4.22
C PHE A 212 8.42 5.64 -3.18
N HIS A 213 8.79 6.45 -2.20
CA HIS A 213 7.78 7.24 -1.51
C HIS A 213 7.16 8.22 -2.50
N LEU A 214 5.83 8.37 -2.47
CA LEU A 214 5.16 9.29 -3.40
C LEU A 214 5.71 10.72 -3.28
N GLU A 215 5.99 11.17 -2.05
CA GLU A 215 6.48 12.53 -1.78
C GLU A 215 7.90 12.79 -2.32
N GLU A 216 8.75 11.77 -2.48
CA GLU A 216 10.08 11.93 -3.09
C GLU A 216 9.98 12.39 -4.56
N TYR A 217 8.83 12.19 -5.20
CA TYR A 217 8.62 12.68 -6.55
C TYR A 217 8.54 14.21 -6.63
N ILE A 218 8.27 14.92 -5.54
CA ILE A 218 8.31 16.39 -5.53
C ILE A 218 9.68 16.89 -5.99
N GLU A 219 10.74 16.38 -5.37
CA GLU A 219 12.12 16.76 -5.70
C GLU A 219 12.54 16.22 -7.06
N ARG A 220 12.24 14.95 -7.35
CA ARG A 220 12.60 14.30 -8.63
C ARG A 220 11.88 14.90 -9.84
N GLY A 221 10.61 15.24 -9.65
CA GLY A 221 9.72 15.82 -10.64
C GLY A 221 9.92 17.32 -10.82
N ARG A 222 10.64 17.99 -9.90
CA ARG A 222 10.76 19.45 -9.78
C ARG A 222 9.38 20.12 -9.71
N ILE A 223 8.50 19.57 -8.87
CA ILE A 223 7.17 20.11 -8.63
C ILE A 223 7.31 21.28 -7.68
N ASP A 224 6.82 22.46 -8.08
CA ASP A 224 6.85 23.64 -7.23
C ASP A 224 5.81 23.49 -6.10
N VAL A 225 6.28 23.44 -4.85
CA VAL A 225 5.43 23.16 -3.68
C VAL A 225 4.86 24.46 -3.08
N ASP A 226 5.41 25.61 -3.46
CA ASP A 226 5.11 26.92 -2.87
C ASP A 226 4.17 27.78 -3.74
N ALA A 227 3.55 27.18 -4.77
CA ALA A 227 2.54 27.81 -5.62
C ALA A 227 1.10 27.61 -5.13
#